data_AF-A0A8T3KVG8-F1
#
_entry.id   AF-A0A8T3KVG8-F1
#
_cell.length_a   1.000
_cell.length_b   1.000
_cell.length_c   1.000
_cell.angle_alpha   90.00
_cell.angle_beta   90.00
_cell.angle_gamma   90.00
#
_symmetry.space_group_name_H-M   'P 1'
#
loop_
_entity.id
_entity.type
_entity.pdbx_description
1 polymer ?
#
loop_
_entity_poly.entity_id
_entity_poly.type
_entity_poly.pdbx_seq_one_letter_code
_entity_poly.pdbx_strand_id
1 'polypeptide(L)'
;MKMRGGWIFPVLTLVVLGLGAPPTQANPVTGAKADVRILIDISGSMKKNDPGNLRRPALRLLVGLLPTDTRAGVWTFGQYVNMQIPLGQVDAAWKRKARSESKKIGSPGQRTNIEMALKRASEDWEGLPTLYRRSLILLTDGMVDVSRDKAKNKASRKQILHKILPRLKKMGVAVHTIALSENADHELMRKLAEATGGWYEQVNNANQLQRVFLRIFEKVGKPDAVPLKDNKFTIDDSITEATVLVFHKPGAKPTQLIPPGGKPIDAESAPDSISWHRDEGYDMLTISDPKSGEWRIRAEVDPDNRVMVVTDLKMNTTDLPNRLIHGQSLPFLVSFTDHGKRIRKKAFLNVVEATAQQRDDNGESEPRPLLDDGKDTDPKAGDGFLFALRSRQTRPTERRGRHPDRGED
;
A
#
# COMPACT_ATOMS: atom_id res chain seq x y z
N MET A 1 78.41 -37.56 9.08
CA MET A 1 78.50 -36.24 8.44
C MET A 1 77.16 -35.95 7.78
N LYS A 2 76.46 -34.88 8.20
CA LYS A 2 75.14 -34.48 7.67
C LYS A 2 75.29 -33.83 6.30
N MET A 3 74.43 -34.20 5.34
CA MET A 3 73.75 -33.37 4.32
C MET A 3 73.13 -34.34 3.28
N ARG A 4 71.81 -34.57 3.28
CA ARG A 4 70.72 -33.83 2.61
C ARG A 4 70.80 -33.84 1.07
N GLY A 5 69.87 -34.54 0.46
CA GLY A 5 69.47 -34.41 -0.96
C GLY A 5 68.07 -35.00 -1.12
N GLY A 6 67.05 -34.12 -1.11
CA GLY A 6 65.63 -34.49 -1.11
C GLY A 6 65.11 -34.86 -2.50
N TRP A 7 64.06 -35.69 -2.52
CA TRP A 7 63.31 -36.03 -3.72
C TRP A 7 62.08 -35.11 -3.82
N ILE A 8 61.85 -34.58 -5.01
CA ILE A 8 60.73 -33.70 -5.36
C ILE A 8 59.59 -34.58 -5.87
N PHE A 9 58.41 -34.49 -5.23
CA PHE A 9 57.13 -34.93 -5.80
C PHE A 9 56.28 -33.69 -6.10
N PRO A 10 55.66 -33.57 -7.28
CA PRO A 10 54.69 -32.51 -7.54
C PRO A 10 53.36 -32.86 -6.87
N VAL A 11 52.91 -32.03 -5.93
CA VAL A 11 51.55 -32.05 -5.40
C VAL A 11 50.73 -31.02 -6.18
N LEU A 12 49.75 -31.51 -6.93
CA LEU A 12 48.76 -30.72 -7.65
C LEU A 12 47.73 -30.18 -6.65
N THR A 13 47.86 -28.90 -6.26
CA THR A 13 46.88 -28.22 -5.41
C THR A 13 45.68 -27.80 -6.26
N LEU A 14 44.57 -28.54 -6.14
CA LEU A 14 43.28 -28.14 -6.70
C LEU A 14 42.67 -27.02 -5.83
N VAL A 15 42.77 -25.78 -6.28
CA VAL A 15 42.04 -24.65 -5.69
C VAL A 15 40.58 -24.76 -6.10
N VAL A 16 39.72 -25.24 -5.19
CA VAL A 16 38.27 -25.14 -5.33
C VAL A 16 37.89 -23.68 -5.01
N LEU A 17 37.76 -22.87 -6.06
CA LEU A 17 37.11 -21.57 -6.00
C LEU A 17 35.62 -21.79 -5.73
N GLY A 18 35.26 -21.84 -4.44
CA GLY A 18 33.88 -21.70 -4.01
C GLY A 18 33.39 -20.30 -4.37
N LEU A 19 32.65 -20.18 -5.47
CA LEU A 19 31.81 -19.03 -5.79
C LEU A 19 30.66 -18.98 -4.78
N GLY A 20 30.99 -18.60 -3.53
CA GLY A 20 30.01 -18.11 -2.60
C GLY A 20 29.51 -16.78 -3.14
N ALA A 21 28.28 -16.78 -3.68
CA ALA A 21 27.58 -15.52 -3.91
C ALA A 21 27.62 -14.73 -2.59
N PRO A 22 28.06 -13.47 -2.58
CA PRO A 22 28.02 -12.68 -1.37
C PRO A 22 26.58 -12.70 -0.85
N PRO A 23 26.36 -12.81 0.47
CA PRO A 23 25.03 -12.65 1.02
C PRO A 23 24.51 -11.33 0.49
N THR A 24 23.43 -11.39 -0.30
CA THR A 24 22.67 -10.22 -0.72
C THR A 24 22.26 -9.52 0.56
N GLN A 25 23.00 -8.49 0.95
CA GLN A 25 22.57 -7.58 1.99
C GLN A 25 21.24 -7.03 1.49
N ALA A 26 20.17 -7.41 2.17
CA ALA A 26 18.88 -6.74 1.99
C ALA A 26 19.16 -5.27 2.27
N ASN A 27 19.11 -4.43 1.23
CA ASN A 27 19.26 -3.00 1.38
C ASN A 27 18.26 -2.56 2.45
N PRO A 28 18.69 -1.79 3.48
CA PRO A 28 17.76 -1.23 4.44
C PRO A 28 16.68 -0.48 3.67
N VAL A 29 15.42 -0.70 4.05
CA VAL A 29 14.25 -0.13 3.38
C VAL A 29 14.46 1.37 3.19
N THR A 30 14.64 1.78 1.94
CA THR A 30 14.69 3.19 1.53
C THR A 30 13.35 3.86 1.85
N GLY A 31 13.39 4.92 2.67
CA GLY A 31 12.26 5.78 3.01
C GLY A 31 11.31 5.22 4.07
N ALA A 32 11.56 5.53 5.35
CA ALA A 32 10.63 5.18 6.43
C ALA A 32 9.31 5.99 6.35
N LYS A 33 9.36 7.20 5.78
CA LYS A 33 8.23 8.13 5.69
C LYS A 33 7.67 8.19 4.28
N ALA A 34 6.43 8.64 4.09
CA ALA A 34 5.83 8.81 2.76
C ALA A 34 5.86 10.28 2.28
N ASP A 35 6.08 10.50 0.99
CA ASP A 35 5.79 11.76 0.26
C ASP A 35 4.72 11.45 -0.78
N VAL A 36 3.49 11.89 -0.52
CA VAL A 36 2.29 11.53 -1.29
C VAL A 36 1.76 12.73 -2.07
N ARG A 37 1.71 12.61 -3.39
CA ARG A 37 1.26 13.67 -4.29
C ARG A 37 0.03 13.24 -5.05
N ILE A 38 -1.09 13.91 -4.79
CA ILE A 38 -2.39 13.51 -5.34
C ILE A 38 -2.77 14.47 -6.46
N LEU A 39 -3.01 13.93 -7.66
CA LEU A 39 -3.42 14.67 -8.85
C LEU A 39 -4.87 14.34 -9.17
N ILE A 40 -5.73 15.35 -9.16
CA ILE A 40 -7.17 15.19 -9.33
C ILE A 40 -7.60 15.93 -10.61
N ASP A 41 -8.17 15.17 -11.53
CA ASP A 41 -8.80 15.71 -12.72
C ASP A 41 -10.07 16.51 -12.36
N ILE A 42 -10.13 17.74 -12.87
CA ILE A 42 -11.25 18.67 -12.73
C ILE A 42 -11.85 19.05 -14.09
N SER A 43 -11.59 18.26 -15.13
CA SER A 43 -12.11 18.44 -16.49
C SER A 43 -13.64 18.34 -16.54
N GLY A 44 -14.24 18.86 -17.62
CA GLY A 44 -15.69 18.90 -17.78
C GLY A 44 -16.36 17.52 -17.84
N SER A 45 -15.67 16.48 -18.31
CA SER A 45 -16.18 15.09 -18.36
C SER A 45 -16.51 14.54 -16.96
N MET A 46 -15.80 15.03 -15.94
CA MET A 46 -16.02 14.64 -14.56
C MET A 46 -17.43 14.97 -14.06
N LYS A 47 -18.14 15.94 -14.68
CA LYS A 47 -19.55 16.20 -14.33
C LYS A 47 -20.46 15.01 -14.64
N LYS A 48 -20.08 14.19 -15.62
CA LYS A 48 -20.83 12.99 -16.03
C LYS A 48 -20.33 11.74 -15.28
N ASN A 49 -19.01 11.60 -15.15
CA ASN A 49 -18.40 10.38 -14.60
C ASN A 49 -18.34 10.39 -13.06
N ASP A 50 -18.36 11.57 -12.44
CA ASP A 50 -18.46 11.75 -10.98
C ASP A 50 -19.50 12.84 -10.64
N PRO A 51 -20.81 12.59 -10.90
CA PRO A 51 -21.86 13.60 -10.75
C PRO A 51 -22.07 14.01 -9.28
N GLY A 52 -21.86 13.08 -8.34
CA GLY A 52 -21.89 13.33 -6.89
C GLY A 52 -20.61 13.99 -6.37
N ASN A 53 -19.58 14.13 -7.19
CA ASN A 53 -18.28 14.68 -6.81
C ASN A 53 -17.63 13.90 -5.65
N LEU A 54 -17.75 12.57 -5.69
CA LEU A 54 -17.29 11.61 -4.70
C LEU A 54 -15.77 11.58 -4.55
N ARG A 55 -15.03 12.19 -5.49
CA ARG A 55 -13.60 12.50 -5.28
C ARG A 55 -13.36 13.40 -4.07
N ARG A 56 -14.33 14.24 -3.66
CA ARG A 56 -14.21 15.08 -2.46
C ARG A 56 -14.20 14.25 -1.17
N PRO A 57 -15.22 13.44 -0.85
CA PRO A 57 -15.18 12.59 0.33
C PRO A 57 -14.06 11.54 0.24
N ALA A 58 -13.74 11.01 -0.94
CA ALA A 58 -12.59 10.09 -1.09
C ALA A 58 -11.24 10.76 -0.78
N LEU A 59 -11.04 12.02 -1.21
CA LEU A 59 -9.85 12.79 -0.85
C LEU A 59 -9.80 13.07 0.65
N ARG A 60 -10.94 13.43 1.27
CA ARG A 60 -11.01 13.68 2.73
C ARG A 60 -10.68 12.42 3.52
N LEU A 61 -11.14 11.26 3.07
CA LEU A 61 -10.78 9.96 3.64
C LEU A 61 -9.26 9.76 3.59
N LEU A 62 -8.66 9.85 2.40
CA LEU A 62 -7.20 9.68 2.24
C LEU A 62 -6.42 10.64 3.14
N VAL A 63 -6.73 11.94 3.10
CA VAL A 63 -6.12 12.99 3.93
C VAL A 63 -6.25 12.69 5.42
N GLY A 64 -7.41 12.16 5.84
CA GLY A 64 -7.68 11.78 7.22
C GLY A 64 -6.75 10.67 7.71
N LEU A 65 -6.54 9.67 6.87
CA LEU A 65 -5.75 8.47 7.17
C LEU A 65 -4.23 8.67 7.11
N LEU A 66 -3.75 9.69 6.38
CA LEU A 66 -2.30 9.94 6.29
C LEU A 66 -1.68 10.15 7.68
N PRO A 67 -0.59 9.44 8.03
CA PRO A 67 0.08 9.58 9.31
C PRO A 67 0.84 10.91 9.39
N THR A 68 1.12 11.35 10.62
CA THR A 68 1.66 12.69 10.87
C THR A 68 3.12 12.86 10.46
N ASP A 69 3.83 11.77 10.18
CA ASP A 69 5.20 11.74 9.68
C ASP A 69 5.28 11.81 8.13
N THR A 70 4.14 11.84 7.44
CA THR A 70 4.04 11.94 5.98
C THR A 70 4.11 13.39 5.48
N ARG A 71 4.67 13.59 4.29
CA ARG A 71 4.52 14.82 3.51
C ARG A 71 3.45 14.61 2.44
N ALA A 72 2.53 15.56 2.26
CA ALA A 72 1.50 15.43 1.24
C ALA A 72 1.10 16.75 0.60
N GLY A 73 0.60 16.67 -0.63
CA GLY A 73 0.07 17.78 -1.40
C GLY A 73 -0.98 17.32 -2.41
N VAL A 74 -1.87 18.24 -2.80
CA VAL A 74 -2.94 17.95 -3.77
C VAL A 74 -2.92 18.98 -4.88
N TRP A 75 -2.87 18.49 -6.12
CA TRP A 75 -2.97 19.28 -7.32
C TRP A 75 -4.27 18.95 -8.04
N THR A 76 -4.99 19.98 -8.46
CA THR A 76 -6.11 19.85 -9.39
C THR A 76 -5.63 20.23 -10.79
N PHE A 77 -6.11 19.53 -11.80
CA PHE A 77 -5.72 19.83 -13.18
C PHE A 77 -6.86 19.71 -14.18
N GLY A 78 -6.81 20.59 -15.17
CA GLY A 78 -7.56 20.53 -16.42
C GLY A 78 -6.61 21.00 -17.53
N GLN A 79 -6.87 22.15 -18.14
CA GLN A 79 -5.93 22.81 -19.04
C GLN A 79 -4.69 23.32 -18.28
N TYR A 80 -4.91 23.83 -17.07
CA TYR A 80 -3.88 24.32 -16.15
C TYR A 80 -3.83 23.45 -14.89
N VAL A 81 -2.73 23.55 -14.15
CA VAL A 81 -2.50 22.82 -12.91
C VAL A 81 -2.43 23.81 -11.76
N ASN A 82 -3.20 23.54 -10.71
CA ASN A 82 -3.23 24.35 -9.50
C ASN A 82 -2.88 23.47 -8.30
N MET A 83 -2.02 23.96 -7.41
CA MET A 83 -1.76 23.31 -6.13
C MET A 83 -2.90 23.65 -5.16
N GLN A 84 -3.96 22.86 -5.17
CA GLN A 84 -5.17 23.08 -4.36
C GLN A 84 -4.87 22.98 -2.87
N ILE A 85 -4.05 22.01 -2.47
CA ILE A 85 -3.57 21.85 -1.09
C ILE A 85 -2.05 21.91 -1.14
N PRO A 86 -1.43 22.92 -0.50
CA PRO A 86 0.01 23.06 -0.52
C PRO A 86 0.74 21.82 -0.01
N LEU A 87 1.85 21.51 -0.67
CA LEU A 87 2.74 20.43 -0.24
C LEU A 87 3.35 20.78 1.13
N GLY A 88 3.16 19.92 2.12
CA GLY A 88 3.63 20.16 3.48
C GLY A 88 3.62 18.90 4.34
N GLN A 89 4.12 19.03 5.57
CA GLN A 89 4.00 17.96 6.58
C GLN A 89 2.53 17.76 6.92
N VAL A 90 2.10 16.52 7.02
CA VAL A 90 0.75 16.17 7.46
C VAL A 90 0.67 16.37 8.97
N ASP A 91 0.08 17.48 9.40
CA ASP A 91 -0.24 17.74 10.80
C ASP A 91 -1.73 18.08 10.95
N ALA A 92 -2.17 18.37 12.18
CA ALA A 92 -3.56 18.74 12.44
C ALA A 92 -4.00 19.99 11.66
N ALA A 93 -3.12 20.98 11.48
CA ALA A 93 -3.42 22.21 10.75
C ALA A 93 -3.54 21.95 9.23
N TRP A 94 -2.62 21.16 8.67
CA TRP A 94 -2.65 20.71 7.30
C TRP A 94 -3.89 19.88 7.01
N LYS A 95 -4.25 18.91 7.87
CA LYS A 95 -5.48 18.10 7.73
C LYS A 95 -6.73 18.98 7.75
N ARG A 96 -6.83 19.98 8.65
CA ARG A 96 -7.95 20.95 8.67
C ARG A 96 -8.02 21.75 7.36
N LYS A 97 -6.88 22.25 6.87
CA LYS A 97 -6.81 22.99 5.61
C LYS A 97 -7.21 22.12 4.43
N ALA A 98 -6.66 20.92 4.33
CA ALA A 98 -6.96 19.96 3.28
C ALA A 98 -8.45 19.61 3.25
N ARG A 99 -9.10 19.43 4.40
CA ARG A 99 -10.56 19.25 4.49
C ARG A 99 -11.33 20.46 3.96
N SER A 100 -10.94 21.68 4.33
CA SER A 100 -11.58 22.91 3.85
C SER A 100 -11.43 23.07 2.32
N GLU A 101 -10.21 22.91 1.81
CA GLU A 101 -9.89 23.04 0.38
C GLU A 101 -10.53 21.94 -0.47
N SER A 102 -10.70 20.72 0.06
CA SER A 102 -11.39 19.63 -0.64
C SER A 102 -12.81 20.02 -1.06
N LYS A 103 -13.51 20.84 -0.25
CA LYS A 103 -14.88 21.31 -0.54
C LYS A 103 -14.93 22.23 -1.76
N LYS A 104 -13.80 22.81 -2.18
CA LYS A 104 -13.71 23.72 -3.33
C LYS A 104 -13.45 22.99 -4.65
N ILE A 105 -13.10 21.70 -4.61
CA ILE A 105 -12.77 20.91 -5.81
C ILE A 105 -14.05 20.69 -6.64
N GLY A 106 -14.17 21.37 -7.78
CA GLY A 106 -15.27 21.19 -8.73
C GLY A 106 -14.79 20.63 -10.06
N SER A 107 -15.65 20.66 -11.08
CA SER A 107 -15.29 20.33 -12.47
C SER A 107 -15.37 21.54 -13.42
N PRO A 108 -14.72 22.70 -13.12
CA PRO A 108 -14.74 23.86 -14.02
C PRO A 108 -13.71 23.75 -15.17
N GLY A 109 -12.80 22.78 -15.10
CA GLY A 109 -11.67 22.66 -16.01
C GLY A 109 -12.11 22.30 -17.42
N GLN A 110 -11.46 22.93 -18.40
CA GLN A 110 -11.48 22.45 -19.78
C GLN A 110 -10.26 21.56 -19.99
N ARG A 111 -10.38 20.53 -20.83
CA ARG A 111 -9.29 19.60 -21.18
C ARG A 111 -8.69 18.82 -19.99
N THR A 112 -7.73 17.96 -20.30
CA THR A 112 -7.14 16.99 -19.37
C THR A 112 -5.62 16.91 -19.59
N ASN A 113 -4.89 17.90 -19.05
CA ASN A 113 -3.46 18.06 -19.25
C ASN A 113 -2.63 17.23 -18.24
N ILE A 114 -2.66 15.92 -18.40
CA ILE A 114 -1.93 14.96 -17.56
C ILE A 114 -0.42 15.24 -17.59
N GLU A 115 0.13 15.64 -18.75
CA GLU A 115 1.56 15.95 -18.89
C GLU A 115 1.99 17.08 -17.95
N MET A 116 1.24 18.18 -17.92
CA MET A 116 1.55 19.32 -17.05
C MET A 116 1.37 18.94 -15.58
N ALA A 117 0.34 18.15 -15.25
CA ALA A 117 0.08 17.71 -13.88
C ALA A 117 1.26 16.89 -13.33
N LEU A 118 1.72 15.89 -14.09
CA LEU A 118 2.87 15.07 -13.72
C LEU A 118 4.15 15.91 -13.60
N LYS A 119 4.39 16.85 -14.52
CA LYS A 119 5.56 17.73 -14.47
C LYS A 119 5.57 18.60 -13.22
N ARG A 120 4.50 19.37 -12.98
CA ARG A 120 4.41 20.32 -11.87
C ARG A 120 4.46 19.62 -10.51
N ALA A 121 3.78 18.49 -10.40
CA ALA A 121 3.77 17.73 -9.16
C ALA A 121 5.02 16.86 -8.97
N SER A 122 6.02 16.89 -9.85
CA SER A 122 7.31 16.20 -9.64
C SER A 122 8.52 17.12 -9.83
N GLU A 123 8.27 18.43 -9.88
CA GLU A 123 9.27 19.44 -10.25
C GLU A 123 10.41 19.53 -9.22
N ASP A 124 10.09 19.50 -7.93
CA ASP A 124 11.04 19.54 -6.81
C ASP A 124 11.65 18.18 -6.44
N TRP A 125 11.29 17.10 -7.15
CA TRP A 125 11.93 15.81 -6.97
C TRP A 125 13.15 15.66 -7.88
N GLU A 126 14.26 15.28 -7.25
CA GLU A 126 15.52 14.93 -7.89
C GLU A 126 16.14 13.70 -7.21
N GLY A 127 17.00 12.99 -7.95
CA GLY A 127 17.71 11.81 -7.45
C GLY A 127 16.79 10.69 -6.94
N LEU A 128 17.39 9.67 -6.32
CA LEU A 128 16.65 8.63 -5.60
C LEU A 128 16.15 9.18 -4.25
N PRO A 129 15.00 8.70 -3.75
CA PRO A 129 14.51 9.10 -2.45
C PRO A 129 15.47 8.64 -1.35
N THR A 130 15.76 9.53 -0.40
CA THR A 130 16.55 9.21 0.79
C THR A 130 15.64 8.97 2.01
N LEU A 131 14.86 9.98 2.39
CA LEU A 131 14.02 9.96 3.59
C LEU A 131 12.57 9.52 3.33
N TYR A 132 12.02 9.84 2.16
CA TYR A 132 10.61 9.65 1.85
C TYR A 132 10.40 8.72 0.66
N ARG A 133 9.57 7.68 0.81
CA ARG A 133 9.01 6.94 -0.32
C ARG A 133 8.08 7.84 -1.11
N ARG A 134 8.37 8.03 -2.39
CA ARG A 134 7.64 8.95 -3.27
C ARG A 134 6.51 8.22 -3.95
N SER A 135 5.28 8.66 -3.71
CA SER A 135 4.08 8.13 -4.35
C SER A 135 3.30 9.25 -5.02
N LEU A 136 2.93 9.04 -6.28
CA LEU A 136 2.07 9.93 -7.03
C LEU A 136 0.75 9.21 -7.32
N ILE A 137 -0.38 9.78 -6.93
CA ILE A 137 -1.71 9.20 -7.15
C ILE A 137 -2.41 10.05 -8.20
N LEU A 138 -2.68 9.51 -9.38
CA LEU A 138 -3.35 10.17 -10.49
C LEU A 138 -4.79 9.66 -10.63
N LEU A 139 -5.76 10.56 -10.47
CA LEU A 139 -7.18 10.30 -10.70
C LEU A 139 -7.64 11.05 -11.95
N THR A 140 -8.16 10.34 -12.95
CA THR A 140 -8.70 10.94 -14.18
C THR A 140 -9.77 10.05 -14.81
N ASP A 141 -10.68 10.67 -15.55
CA ASP A 141 -11.73 10.00 -16.31
C ASP A 141 -11.51 10.09 -17.83
N GLY A 142 -10.40 10.70 -18.26
CA GLY A 142 -10.22 11.17 -19.63
C GLY A 142 -8.89 10.77 -20.27
N MET A 143 -8.83 11.04 -21.57
CA MET A 143 -7.63 10.90 -22.38
C MET A 143 -6.70 12.10 -22.18
N VAL A 144 -5.43 11.98 -22.58
CA VAL A 144 -4.54 13.14 -22.68
C VAL A 144 -5.13 14.15 -23.67
N ASP A 145 -5.57 15.29 -23.14
CA ASP A 145 -6.12 16.39 -23.93
C ASP A 145 -5.45 17.70 -23.50
N VAL A 146 -4.58 18.23 -24.36
CA VAL A 146 -3.86 19.49 -24.14
C VAL A 146 -4.27 20.56 -25.15
N SER A 147 -4.86 20.16 -26.28
CA SER A 147 -5.26 21.04 -27.37
C SER A 147 -6.38 20.40 -28.21
N ARG A 148 -7.11 21.21 -28.99
CA ARG A 148 -8.05 20.72 -30.01
C ARG A 148 -7.36 19.89 -31.09
N ASP A 149 -6.06 20.11 -31.29
CA ASP A 149 -5.25 19.37 -32.25
C ASP A 149 -4.85 17.99 -31.72
N LYS A 150 -5.38 16.94 -32.36
CA LYS A 150 -5.08 15.53 -32.03
C LYS A 150 -3.58 15.21 -32.14
N ALA A 151 -2.83 15.88 -33.01
CA ALA A 151 -1.38 15.67 -33.12
C ALA A 151 -0.65 16.17 -31.87
N LYS A 152 -1.06 17.30 -31.29
CA LYS A 152 -0.53 17.81 -30.02
C LYS A 152 -0.86 16.89 -28.85
N ASN A 153 -2.07 16.33 -28.81
CA ASN A 153 -2.44 15.34 -27.79
C ASN A 153 -1.60 14.06 -27.88
N LYS A 154 -1.39 13.54 -29.10
CA LYS A 154 -0.49 12.39 -29.33
C LYS A 154 0.96 12.72 -28.96
N ALA A 155 1.44 13.92 -29.30
CA ALA A 155 2.79 14.36 -28.93
C ALA A 155 2.96 14.46 -27.41
N SER A 156 1.98 15.03 -26.71
CA SER A 156 1.96 15.12 -25.24
C SER A 156 2.01 13.73 -24.59
N ARG A 157 1.15 12.81 -25.06
CA ARG A 157 1.18 11.41 -24.61
C ARG A 157 2.56 10.75 -24.82
N LYS A 158 3.19 10.98 -25.97
CA LYS A 158 4.57 10.50 -26.24
C LYS A 158 5.58 11.13 -25.28
N GLN A 159 5.47 12.42 -24.96
CA GLN A 159 6.35 13.07 -23.98
C GLN A 159 6.20 12.46 -22.59
N ILE A 160 4.97 12.13 -22.18
CA ILE A 160 4.72 11.42 -20.91
C ILE A 160 5.48 10.09 -20.90
N LEU A 161 5.31 9.27 -21.94
CA LEU A 161 5.90 7.93 -21.99
C LEU A 161 7.43 7.94 -22.17
N HIS A 162 7.99 8.85 -22.96
CA HIS A 162 9.41 8.81 -23.34
C HIS A 162 10.30 9.72 -22.52
N LYS A 163 9.75 10.73 -21.83
CA LYS A 163 10.55 11.65 -20.99
C LYS A 163 10.14 11.61 -19.52
N ILE A 164 8.85 11.80 -19.24
CA ILE A 164 8.38 11.92 -17.86
C ILE A 164 8.46 10.57 -17.14
N LEU A 165 7.92 9.51 -17.74
CA LEU A 165 7.91 8.18 -17.12
C LEU A 165 9.32 7.66 -16.79
N PRO A 166 10.31 7.70 -17.71
CA PRO A 166 11.69 7.31 -17.38
C PRO A 166 12.29 8.15 -16.26
N ARG A 167 12.00 9.46 -16.22
CA ARG A 167 12.44 10.35 -15.13
C ARG A 167 11.81 9.93 -13.79
N LEU A 168 10.49 9.71 -13.73
CA LEU A 168 9.79 9.27 -12.52
C LEU A 168 10.36 7.94 -12.00
N LYS A 169 10.60 6.99 -12.90
CA LYS A 169 11.23 5.70 -12.57
C LYS A 169 12.63 5.89 -12.00
N LYS A 170 13.47 6.71 -12.64
CA LYS A 170 14.83 7.02 -12.16
C LYS A 170 14.82 7.70 -10.78
N MET A 171 13.77 8.45 -10.47
CA MET A 171 13.58 9.14 -9.20
C MET A 171 12.91 8.28 -8.12
N GLY A 172 12.71 6.98 -8.37
CA GLY A 172 12.08 6.04 -7.43
C GLY A 172 10.65 6.40 -7.05
N VAL A 173 9.90 7.06 -7.95
CA VAL A 173 8.51 7.44 -7.74
C VAL A 173 7.61 6.28 -8.15
N ALA A 174 6.73 5.82 -7.26
CA ALA A 174 5.63 4.91 -7.59
C ALA A 174 4.41 5.71 -8.06
N VAL A 175 3.92 5.46 -9.27
CA VAL A 175 2.74 6.15 -9.83
C VAL A 175 1.51 5.25 -9.73
N HIS A 176 0.57 5.60 -8.88
CA HIS A 176 -0.72 4.94 -8.77
C HIS A 176 -1.73 5.67 -9.65
N THR A 177 -2.56 4.95 -10.40
CA THR A 177 -3.49 5.55 -11.36
C THR A 177 -4.89 4.97 -11.19
N ILE A 178 -5.89 5.84 -11.08
CA ILE A 178 -7.30 5.50 -10.91
C ILE A 178 -8.09 6.03 -12.10
N ALA A 179 -8.61 5.13 -12.93
CA ALA A 179 -9.46 5.49 -14.06
C ALA A 179 -10.93 5.50 -13.62
N LEU A 180 -11.62 6.63 -13.78
CA LEU A 180 -13.03 6.79 -13.38
C LEU A 180 -14.05 6.51 -14.49
N SER A 181 -13.59 6.18 -15.69
CA SER A 181 -14.46 5.84 -16.82
C SER A 181 -13.79 4.81 -17.71
N GLU A 182 -14.58 4.06 -18.47
CA GLU A 182 -14.11 3.15 -19.53
C GLU A 182 -13.47 3.89 -20.71
N ASN A 183 -13.65 5.22 -20.78
CA ASN A 183 -13.13 6.07 -21.84
C ASN A 183 -11.81 6.76 -21.45
N ALA A 184 -11.25 6.45 -20.28
CA ALA A 184 -9.96 6.96 -19.86
C ALA A 184 -8.82 6.35 -20.70
N ASP A 185 -7.63 6.97 -20.69
CA ASP A 185 -6.44 6.41 -21.35
C ASP A 185 -5.86 5.24 -20.52
N HIS A 186 -6.60 4.13 -20.47
CA HIS A 186 -6.25 2.95 -19.68
C HIS A 186 -4.86 2.39 -20.02
N GLU A 187 -4.47 2.45 -21.30
CA GLU A 187 -3.15 2.00 -21.74
C GLU A 187 -2.03 2.88 -21.15
N LEU A 188 -2.19 4.21 -21.18
CA LEU A 188 -1.22 5.13 -20.58
C LEU A 188 -1.14 4.94 -19.06
N MET A 189 -2.29 4.91 -18.40
CA MET A 189 -2.39 4.81 -16.94
C MET A 189 -1.75 3.51 -16.44
N ARG A 190 -2.08 2.40 -17.08
CA ARG A 190 -1.48 1.10 -16.81
C ARG A 190 0.03 1.12 -17.04
N LYS A 191 0.51 1.68 -18.15
CA LYS A 191 1.96 1.82 -18.40
C LYS A 191 2.68 2.64 -17.33
N LEU A 192 2.08 3.75 -16.88
CA LEU A 192 2.64 4.58 -15.81
C LEU A 192 2.78 3.78 -14.52
N ALA A 193 1.71 3.10 -14.10
CA ALA A 193 1.72 2.32 -12.87
C ALA A 193 2.70 1.15 -12.93
N GLU A 194 2.63 0.34 -13.98
CA GLU A 194 3.46 -0.86 -14.10
C GLU A 194 4.95 -0.54 -14.17
N ALA A 195 5.34 0.47 -14.96
CA ALA A 195 6.74 0.80 -15.16
C ALA A 195 7.39 1.46 -13.92
N THR A 196 6.59 1.97 -12.99
CA THR A 196 7.04 2.61 -11.75
C THR A 196 6.82 1.77 -10.49
N GLY A 197 6.27 0.56 -10.62
CA GLY A 197 5.91 -0.26 -9.46
C GLY A 197 4.71 0.27 -8.68
N GLY A 198 3.91 1.17 -9.27
CA GLY A 198 2.65 1.61 -8.73
C GLY A 198 1.49 0.66 -9.03
N TRP A 199 0.27 1.12 -8.76
CA TRP A 199 -0.96 0.32 -8.90
C TRP A 199 -1.95 1.02 -9.83
N TYR A 200 -2.56 0.24 -10.73
CA TYR A 200 -3.61 0.71 -11.63
C TYR A 200 -4.94 0.11 -11.20
N GLU A 201 -5.96 0.96 -11.10
CA GLU A 201 -7.34 0.56 -10.78
C GLU A 201 -8.32 1.24 -11.75
N GLN A 202 -9.29 0.47 -12.22
CA GLN A 202 -10.45 0.98 -12.94
C GLN A 202 -11.68 0.99 -12.04
N VAL A 203 -12.40 2.11 -12.05
CA VAL A 203 -13.59 2.32 -11.25
C VAL A 203 -14.78 2.51 -12.18
N ASN A 204 -15.70 1.56 -12.15
CA ASN A 204 -16.91 1.60 -12.99
C ASN A 204 -18.04 2.40 -12.33
N ASN A 205 -17.96 2.63 -11.02
CA ASN A 205 -18.94 3.39 -10.27
C ASN A 205 -18.24 4.28 -9.23
N ALA A 206 -18.53 5.58 -9.25
CA ALA A 206 -17.95 6.56 -8.33
C ALA A 206 -18.18 6.20 -6.83
N ASN A 207 -19.22 5.43 -6.49
CA ASN A 207 -19.44 4.92 -5.12
C ASN A 207 -18.32 3.99 -4.62
N GLN A 208 -17.54 3.39 -5.51
CA GLN A 208 -16.39 2.55 -5.16
C GLN A 208 -15.12 3.38 -4.91
N LEU A 209 -15.14 4.67 -5.24
CA LEU A 209 -13.95 5.51 -5.24
C LEU A 209 -13.31 5.60 -3.85
N GLN A 210 -14.12 5.74 -2.80
CA GLN A 210 -13.62 5.77 -1.42
C GLN A 210 -12.84 4.50 -1.04
N ARG A 211 -13.35 3.33 -1.44
CA ARG A 211 -12.71 2.03 -1.20
C ARG A 211 -11.40 1.89 -1.96
N VAL A 212 -11.34 2.41 -3.19
CA VAL A 212 -10.10 2.45 -3.98
C VAL A 212 -9.06 3.36 -3.33
N PHE A 213 -9.48 4.52 -2.83
CA PHE A 213 -8.58 5.43 -2.10
C PHE A 213 -8.07 4.80 -0.80
N LEU A 214 -8.90 4.05 -0.07
CA LEU A 214 -8.47 3.26 1.08
C LEU A 214 -7.40 2.22 0.69
N ARG A 215 -7.63 1.45 -0.38
CA ARG A 215 -6.65 0.48 -0.88
C ARG A 215 -5.32 1.13 -1.28
N ILE A 216 -5.37 2.30 -1.91
CA ILE A 216 -4.16 3.07 -2.25
C ILE A 216 -3.45 3.55 -0.99
N PHE A 217 -4.20 4.04 0.00
CA PHE A 217 -3.64 4.41 1.29
C PHE A 217 -2.93 3.23 1.95
N GLU A 218 -3.56 2.05 1.99
CA GLU A 218 -2.94 0.84 2.55
C GLU A 218 -1.64 0.47 1.81
N LYS A 219 -1.58 0.65 0.48
CA LYS A 219 -0.37 0.39 -0.31
C LYS A 219 0.74 1.42 -0.09
N VAL A 220 0.38 2.70 0.04
CA VAL A 220 1.33 3.81 0.14
C VAL A 220 1.81 4.02 1.58
N GLY A 221 0.86 4.07 2.51
CA GLY A 221 1.08 4.28 3.94
C GLY A 221 1.56 3.04 4.67
N LYS A 222 1.11 1.83 4.24
CA LYS A 222 1.34 0.56 4.96
C LYS A 222 1.04 0.70 6.46
N PRO A 223 -0.18 1.14 6.83
CA PRO A 223 -0.55 1.33 8.23
C PRO A 223 -0.54 -0.02 8.95
N ASP A 224 -0.23 0.00 10.24
CA ASP A 224 -0.53 -1.14 11.10
C ASP A 224 -2.04 -1.17 11.36
N ALA A 225 -2.59 -2.37 11.39
CA ALA A 225 -4.02 -2.58 11.59
C ALA A 225 -4.25 -3.79 12.49
N VAL A 226 -5.31 -3.73 13.28
CA VAL A 226 -5.77 -4.87 14.08
C VAL A 226 -6.92 -5.58 13.36
N PRO A 227 -7.03 -6.91 13.50
CA PRO A 227 -8.15 -7.64 12.92
C PRO A 227 -9.49 -7.12 13.44
N LEU A 228 -10.43 -6.93 12.51
CA LEU A 228 -11.81 -6.59 12.81
C LEU A 228 -12.70 -7.78 12.41
N LYS A 229 -13.32 -8.42 13.39
CA LYS A 229 -14.23 -9.55 13.17
C LYS A 229 -15.57 -9.27 13.81
N ASP A 230 -16.65 -9.38 13.04
CA ASP A 230 -18.02 -9.10 13.49
C ASP A 230 -18.14 -7.73 14.17
N ASN A 231 -17.45 -6.72 13.62
CA ASN A 231 -17.35 -5.36 14.17
C ASN A 231 -16.76 -5.31 15.60
N LYS A 232 -15.92 -6.28 15.97
CA LYS A 232 -15.15 -6.30 17.23
C LYS A 232 -13.66 -6.32 16.94
N PHE A 233 -12.91 -5.62 17.78
CA PHE A 233 -11.46 -5.54 17.72
C PHE A 233 -10.88 -5.41 19.13
N THR A 234 -9.63 -5.83 19.29
CA THR A 234 -8.93 -5.78 20.57
C THR A 234 -7.78 -4.79 20.49
N ILE A 235 -7.64 -3.98 21.54
CA ILE A 235 -6.56 -3.03 21.72
C ILE A 235 -5.76 -3.46 22.95
N ASP A 236 -4.43 -3.39 22.86
CA ASP A 236 -3.51 -3.55 23.99
C ASP A 236 -2.88 -2.22 24.40
N ASP A 237 -2.07 -2.25 25.46
CA ASP A 237 -1.42 -1.10 26.07
C ASP A 237 -0.24 -0.52 25.27
N SER A 238 0.22 -1.19 24.21
CA SER A 238 1.25 -0.65 23.30
C SER A 238 0.69 0.32 22.26
N ILE A 239 -0.64 0.40 22.12
CA ILE A 239 -1.31 1.22 21.12
C ILE A 239 -1.54 2.62 21.68
N THR A 240 -0.95 3.62 21.03
CA THR A 240 -1.05 5.03 21.43
C THR A 240 -2.19 5.78 20.73
N GLU A 241 -2.60 5.32 19.55
CA GLU A 241 -3.71 5.85 18.80
C GLU A 241 -4.39 4.73 18.00
N ALA A 242 -5.72 4.73 17.94
CA ALA A 242 -6.50 3.84 17.08
C ALA A 242 -7.44 4.67 16.19
N THR A 243 -7.38 4.46 14.88
CA THR A 243 -8.32 5.02 13.91
C THR A 243 -9.26 3.95 13.41
N VAL A 244 -10.54 4.06 13.77
CA VAL A 244 -11.63 3.19 13.32
C VAL A 244 -12.32 3.83 12.13
N LEU A 245 -12.35 3.11 11.00
CA LEU A 245 -13.05 3.50 9.78
C LEU A 245 -14.27 2.59 9.59
N VAL A 246 -15.45 3.19 9.56
CA VAL A 246 -16.74 2.50 9.42
C VAL A 246 -17.45 3.01 8.17
N PHE A 247 -17.57 2.17 7.15
CA PHE A 247 -18.39 2.48 5.98
C PHE A 247 -19.86 2.31 6.28
N HIS A 248 -20.68 3.18 5.72
CA HIS A 248 -22.13 3.10 5.86
C HIS A 248 -22.84 3.55 4.58
N LYS A 249 -24.10 3.13 4.45
CA LYS A 249 -24.97 3.53 3.34
C LYS A 249 -25.81 4.75 3.73
N PRO A 250 -26.29 5.54 2.74
CA PRO A 250 -27.24 6.60 3.01
C PRO A 250 -28.46 6.08 3.80
N GLY A 251 -28.78 6.75 4.91
CA GLY A 251 -29.91 6.37 5.78
C GLY A 251 -29.62 5.25 6.78
N ALA A 252 -28.38 4.76 6.87
CA ALA A 252 -27.98 3.82 7.92
C ALA A 252 -28.17 4.41 9.32
N LYS A 253 -28.35 3.52 10.31
CA LYS A 253 -28.38 3.94 11.71
C LYS A 253 -27.04 4.58 12.11
N PRO A 254 -27.03 5.62 12.96
CA PRO A 254 -25.79 6.24 13.42
C PRO A 254 -24.83 5.21 14.02
N THR A 255 -23.56 5.29 13.61
CA THR A 255 -22.49 4.47 14.17
C THR A 255 -22.35 4.74 15.67
N GLN A 256 -22.21 3.70 16.47
CA GLN A 256 -21.83 3.83 17.87
C GLN A 256 -20.58 3.00 18.17
N LEU A 257 -19.68 3.55 18.97
CA LEU A 257 -18.49 2.88 19.46
C LEU A 257 -18.70 2.48 20.92
N ILE A 258 -18.39 1.23 21.26
CA ILE A 258 -18.55 0.68 22.60
C ILE A 258 -17.16 0.35 23.15
N PRO A 259 -16.65 1.12 24.13
CA PRO A 259 -15.36 0.86 24.77
C PRO A 259 -15.41 -0.37 25.70
N PRO A 260 -14.24 -0.94 26.06
CA PRO A 260 -14.15 -2.09 26.95
C PRO A 260 -14.82 -1.83 28.30
N GLY A 261 -15.94 -2.52 28.54
CA GLY A 261 -16.75 -2.40 29.76
C GLY A 261 -17.48 -1.06 29.92
N GLY A 262 -17.57 -0.23 28.87
CA GLY A 262 -18.24 1.07 28.93
C GLY A 262 -19.55 1.13 28.15
N LYS A 263 -20.16 2.32 28.14
CA LYS A 263 -21.43 2.59 27.46
C LYS A 263 -21.20 2.97 25.98
N PRO A 264 -22.18 2.75 25.09
CA PRO A 264 -22.09 3.23 23.71
C PRO A 264 -21.87 4.74 23.64
N ILE A 265 -20.97 5.15 22.75
CA ILE A 265 -20.61 6.53 22.44
C ILE A 265 -20.99 6.79 20.97
N ASP A 266 -21.61 7.94 20.71
CA ASP A 266 -21.91 8.44 19.37
C ASP A 266 -21.15 9.75 19.09
N ALA A 267 -21.37 10.33 17.91
CA ALA A 267 -20.68 11.54 17.47
C ALA A 267 -20.99 12.76 18.36
N GLU A 268 -22.16 12.80 18.98
CA GLU A 268 -22.62 13.89 19.84
C GLU A 268 -22.14 13.75 21.28
N SER A 269 -21.90 12.51 21.74
CA SER A 269 -21.44 12.18 23.10
C SER A 269 -19.96 11.82 23.19
N ALA A 270 -19.22 11.94 22.09
CA ALA A 270 -17.79 11.62 22.04
C ALA A 270 -16.98 12.48 23.01
N PRO A 271 -16.14 11.89 23.88
CA PRO A 271 -15.22 12.63 24.73
C PRO A 271 -14.09 13.26 23.89
N ASP A 272 -13.36 14.21 24.47
CA ASP A 272 -12.24 14.90 23.80
C ASP A 272 -11.13 13.97 23.30
N SER A 273 -10.98 12.78 23.90
CA SER A 273 -10.04 11.74 23.46
C SER A 273 -10.45 11.05 22.16
N ILE A 274 -11.68 11.27 21.68
CA ILE A 274 -12.20 10.68 20.44
C ILE A 274 -12.55 11.80 19.47
N SER A 275 -11.72 11.96 18.43
CA SER A 275 -12.05 12.82 17.30
C SER A 275 -12.97 12.07 16.34
N TRP A 276 -14.23 12.47 16.28
CA TRP A 276 -15.23 11.86 15.41
C TRP A 276 -15.44 12.69 14.14
N HIS A 277 -15.11 12.12 12.98
CA HIS A 277 -15.34 12.74 11.68
C HIS A 277 -16.40 11.96 10.90
N ARG A 278 -17.57 12.57 10.71
CA ARG A 278 -18.63 12.03 9.84
C ARG A 278 -18.52 12.60 8.44
N ASP A 279 -18.67 11.75 7.44
CA ASP A 279 -18.67 12.16 6.05
C ASP A 279 -19.69 11.35 5.23
N GLU A 280 -19.81 11.69 3.95
CA GLU A 280 -20.68 10.96 3.03
C GLU A 280 -20.14 9.52 2.84
N GLY A 281 -20.87 8.53 3.36
CA GLY A 281 -20.59 7.10 3.17
C GLY A 281 -19.61 6.47 4.16
N TYR A 282 -19.06 7.23 5.13
CA TYR A 282 -18.22 6.67 6.19
C TYR A 282 -18.18 7.56 7.44
N ASP A 283 -17.86 6.93 8.57
CA ASP A 283 -17.43 7.58 9.79
C ASP A 283 -15.98 7.18 10.08
N MET A 284 -15.19 8.15 10.54
CA MET A 284 -13.79 7.94 10.93
C MET A 284 -13.59 8.47 12.34
N LEU A 285 -13.17 7.59 13.24
CA LEU A 285 -12.99 7.87 14.65
C LEU A 285 -11.53 7.70 14.99
N THR A 286 -10.87 8.75 15.46
CA THR A 286 -9.50 8.68 15.96
C THR A 286 -9.53 8.75 17.48
N ILE A 287 -9.08 7.68 18.13
CA ILE A 287 -9.06 7.48 19.58
C ILE A 287 -7.62 7.64 20.05
N SER A 288 -7.35 8.67 20.83
CA SER A 288 -6.06 8.87 21.49
C SER A 288 -6.02 8.10 22.80
N ASP A 289 -4.90 7.41 23.07
CA ASP A 289 -4.69 6.59 24.27
C ASP A 289 -5.87 5.63 24.55
N PRO A 290 -6.19 4.74 23.59
CA PRO A 290 -7.35 3.87 23.70
C PRO A 290 -7.20 2.88 24.86
N LYS A 291 -8.26 2.74 25.67
CA LYS A 291 -8.32 1.74 26.74
C LYS A 291 -8.09 0.33 26.18
N SER A 292 -7.20 -0.42 26.82
CA SER A 292 -6.95 -1.83 26.53
C SER A 292 -8.21 -2.70 26.76
N GLY A 293 -8.43 -3.66 25.86
CA GLY A 293 -9.54 -4.60 25.88
C GLY A 293 -10.31 -4.69 24.55
N GLU A 294 -11.44 -5.40 24.58
CA GLU A 294 -12.32 -5.56 23.42
C GLU A 294 -13.22 -4.33 23.22
N TRP A 295 -13.10 -3.72 22.06
CA TRP A 295 -13.98 -2.65 21.56
C TRP A 295 -15.01 -3.23 20.58
N ARG A 296 -16.19 -2.62 20.51
CA ARG A 296 -17.24 -3.04 19.56
C ARG A 296 -17.81 -1.85 18.80
N ILE A 297 -18.10 -2.06 17.52
CA ILE A 297 -18.75 -1.09 16.65
C ILE A 297 -20.19 -1.55 16.46
N ARG A 298 -21.15 -0.69 16.80
CA ARG A 298 -22.56 -0.90 16.48
C ARG A 298 -22.89 -0.11 15.21
N ALA A 299 -22.72 -0.78 14.08
CA ALA A 299 -23.07 -0.34 12.75
C ALA A 299 -23.32 -1.58 11.87
N GLU A 300 -23.73 -1.38 10.62
CA GLU A 300 -23.72 -2.45 9.63
C GLU A 300 -22.29 -3.02 9.48
N VAL A 301 -22.19 -4.34 9.33
CA VAL A 301 -20.90 -4.98 9.06
C VAL A 301 -20.55 -4.72 7.60
N ASP A 302 -19.35 -4.22 7.37
CA ASP A 302 -18.80 -4.02 6.03
C ASP A 302 -17.39 -4.61 5.96
N PRO A 303 -17.06 -5.41 4.92
CA PRO A 303 -15.76 -6.05 4.80
C PRO A 303 -14.60 -5.06 4.62
N ASP A 304 -14.86 -3.80 4.28
CA ASP A 304 -13.85 -2.75 4.19
C ASP A 304 -13.77 -1.88 5.45
N ASN A 305 -14.52 -2.19 6.51
CA ASN A 305 -14.26 -1.57 7.82
C ASN A 305 -12.84 -1.90 8.27
N ARG A 306 -12.14 -0.92 8.84
CA ARG A 306 -10.73 -1.05 9.25
C ARG A 306 -10.52 -0.45 10.63
N VAL A 307 -9.56 -1.01 11.36
CA VAL A 307 -9.00 -0.42 12.57
C VAL A 307 -7.50 -0.31 12.37
N MET A 308 -7.01 0.90 12.18
CA MET A 308 -5.60 1.22 12.03
C MET A 308 -5.04 1.70 13.36
N VAL A 309 -3.79 1.37 13.66
CA VAL A 309 -3.19 1.65 14.97
C VAL A 309 -1.82 2.30 14.84
N VAL A 310 -1.48 3.10 15.83
CA VAL A 310 -0.14 3.65 16.03
C VAL A 310 0.48 2.97 17.24
N THR A 311 1.56 2.24 17.02
CA THR A 311 2.31 1.51 18.04
C THR A 311 3.82 1.60 17.72
N ASP A 312 4.65 1.51 18.76
CA ASP A 312 6.10 1.37 18.64
C ASP A 312 6.52 -0.05 18.21
N LEU A 313 5.63 -1.03 18.41
CA LEU A 313 5.82 -2.41 17.96
C LEU A 313 5.47 -2.53 16.47
N LYS A 314 6.49 -2.63 15.61
CA LYS A 314 6.32 -2.76 14.15
C LYS A 314 6.69 -4.14 13.66
N MET A 315 5.89 -4.68 12.74
CA MET A 315 6.25 -5.81 11.92
C MET A 315 6.81 -5.32 10.59
N ASN A 316 8.12 -5.50 10.40
CA ASN A 316 8.79 -5.19 9.15
C ASN A 316 8.82 -6.42 8.26
N THR A 317 8.41 -6.26 7.00
CA THR A 317 8.35 -7.35 6.03
C THR A 317 9.16 -7.02 4.78
N THR A 318 9.51 -8.03 4.01
CA THR A 318 10.09 -7.85 2.69
C THR A 318 9.07 -7.22 1.75
N ASP A 319 9.47 -6.19 1.01
CA ASP A 319 8.61 -5.59 -0.01
C ASP A 319 8.32 -6.60 -1.12
N LEU A 320 7.06 -7.01 -1.22
CA LEU A 320 6.60 -7.88 -2.29
C LEU A 320 6.41 -7.06 -3.57
N PRO A 321 6.95 -7.52 -4.72
CA PRO A 321 6.69 -6.86 -5.98
C PRO A 321 5.21 -7.03 -6.34
N ASN A 322 4.62 -6.03 -7.00
CA ASN A 322 3.25 -6.11 -7.52
C ASN A 322 3.08 -7.19 -8.60
N ARG A 323 4.19 -7.79 -9.08
CA ARG A 323 4.22 -8.84 -10.08
C ARG A 323 5.19 -9.93 -9.66
N LEU A 324 4.69 -11.16 -9.61
CA LEU A 324 5.49 -12.34 -9.36
C LEU A 324 5.78 -13.02 -10.71
N ILE A 325 7.05 -13.25 -11.02
CA ILE A 325 7.43 -14.04 -12.19
C ILE A 325 7.33 -15.52 -11.78
N HIS A 326 6.59 -16.30 -12.56
CA HIS A 326 6.46 -17.73 -12.33
C HIS A 326 7.84 -18.41 -12.27
N GLY A 327 8.10 -19.17 -11.19
CA GLY A 327 9.38 -19.85 -10.92
C GLY A 327 10.42 -19.02 -10.14
N GLN A 328 10.19 -17.72 -9.94
CA GLN A 328 11.07 -16.87 -9.13
C GLN A 328 10.92 -17.14 -7.62
N SER A 329 12.03 -17.11 -6.86
CA SER A 329 12.01 -17.09 -5.39
C SER A 329 11.83 -15.67 -5.00
N LEU A 330 10.96 -15.46 -4.04
CA LEU A 330 11.06 -14.29 -3.21
C LEU A 330 11.22 -14.80 -1.78
N PRO A 331 12.42 -14.68 -1.18
CA PRO A 331 12.53 -14.89 0.25
C PRO A 331 11.62 -13.86 0.93
N PHE A 332 10.71 -14.33 1.77
CA PHE A 332 9.85 -13.47 2.56
C PHE A 332 10.41 -13.43 3.98
N LEU A 333 10.99 -12.30 4.34
CA LEU A 333 11.52 -12.04 5.67
C LEU A 333 10.52 -11.22 6.49
N VAL A 334 10.36 -11.61 7.75
CA VAL A 334 9.61 -10.85 8.76
C VAL A 334 10.53 -10.56 9.94
N SER A 335 10.48 -9.35 10.49
CA SER A 335 11.14 -9.01 11.74
C SER A 335 10.28 -8.05 12.56
N PHE A 336 10.41 -8.13 13.87
CA PHE A 336 9.70 -7.25 14.78
C PHE A 336 10.67 -6.21 15.36
N THR A 337 10.21 -4.97 15.46
CA THR A 337 10.96 -3.89 16.11
C THR A 337 10.09 -3.23 17.17
N ASP A 338 10.71 -2.83 18.28
CA ASP A 338 10.11 -2.04 19.34
C ASP A 338 10.94 -0.77 19.53
N HIS A 339 10.29 0.41 19.48
CA HIS A 339 10.94 1.72 19.41
C HIS A 339 12.07 1.76 18.36
N GLY A 340 11.82 1.15 17.19
CA GLY A 340 12.78 1.03 16.09
C GLY A 340 13.96 0.07 16.32
N LYS A 341 14.05 -0.59 17.48
CA LYS A 341 15.09 -1.60 17.78
C LYS A 341 14.56 -2.99 17.49
N ARG A 342 15.31 -3.79 16.72
CA ARG A 342 14.92 -5.17 16.40
C ARG A 342 14.81 -6.03 17.65
N ILE A 343 13.67 -6.70 17.79
CA ILE A 343 13.44 -7.66 18.86
C ILE A 343 14.18 -8.96 18.52
N ARG A 344 15.11 -9.35 19.39
CA ARG A 344 15.85 -10.63 19.32
C ARG A 344 15.66 -11.50 20.56
N LYS A 345 14.81 -11.06 21.49
CA LYS A 345 14.60 -11.74 22.77
C LYS A 345 13.85 -13.05 22.50
N LYS A 346 14.47 -14.19 22.78
CA LYS A 346 13.86 -15.53 22.61
C LYS A 346 12.51 -15.66 23.32
N ALA A 347 12.37 -15.07 24.51
CA ALA A 347 11.11 -15.09 25.26
C ALA A 347 9.93 -14.49 24.47
N PHE A 348 10.18 -13.45 23.65
CA PHE A 348 9.18 -12.87 22.76
C PHE A 348 8.98 -13.75 21.51
N LEU A 349 10.07 -14.13 20.83
CA LEU A 349 9.98 -14.91 19.59
C LEU A 349 9.32 -16.29 19.80
N ASN A 350 9.43 -16.87 20.99
CA ASN A 350 8.79 -18.15 21.34
C ASN A 350 7.27 -18.07 21.54
N VAL A 351 6.71 -16.87 21.77
CA VAL A 351 5.26 -16.68 21.94
C VAL A 351 4.59 -16.09 20.70
N VAL A 352 5.38 -15.74 19.68
CA VAL A 352 4.89 -15.23 18.40
C VAL A 352 4.75 -16.39 17.43
N GLU A 353 3.53 -16.62 16.97
CA GLU A 353 3.27 -17.49 15.83
C GLU A 353 3.14 -16.64 14.57
N ALA A 354 4.06 -16.84 13.61
CA ALA A 354 4.06 -16.13 12.35
C ALA A 354 3.83 -17.12 11.21
N THR A 355 2.84 -16.85 10.35
CA THR A 355 2.54 -17.67 9.18
C THR A 355 2.43 -16.81 7.93
N ALA A 356 2.83 -17.38 6.79
CA ALA A 356 2.66 -16.82 5.47
C ALA A 356 1.62 -17.64 4.69
N GLN A 357 0.64 -16.96 4.10
CA GLN A 357 -0.42 -17.57 3.32
C GLN A 357 -0.55 -16.85 1.98
N GLN A 358 -0.79 -17.59 0.90
CA GLN A 358 -1.11 -17.04 -0.41
C GLN A 358 -2.59 -17.33 -0.70
N ARG A 359 -3.35 -16.30 -1.08
CA ARG A 359 -4.72 -16.47 -1.57
C ARG A 359 -4.77 -16.05 -3.04
N ASP A 360 -5.27 -16.92 -3.90
CA ASP A 360 -5.59 -16.61 -5.29
C ASP A 360 -7.10 -16.67 -5.51
N ASP A 361 -7.56 -16.41 -6.75
CA ASP A 361 -8.98 -16.43 -7.09
C ASP A 361 -9.62 -17.83 -6.93
N ASN A 362 -8.82 -18.89 -6.83
CA ASN A 362 -9.27 -20.27 -6.63
C ASN A 362 -9.28 -20.71 -5.16
N GLY A 363 -8.78 -19.88 -4.24
CA GLY A 363 -8.82 -20.13 -2.80
C GLY A 363 -7.52 -19.81 -2.05
N GLU A 364 -7.47 -20.21 -0.79
CA GLU A 364 -6.28 -20.10 0.06
C GLU A 364 -5.34 -21.29 -0.15
N SER A 365 -4.04 -21.01 -0.20
CA SER A 365 -3.00 -22.02 -0.08
C SER A 365 -2.82 -22.44 1.38
N GLU A 366 -2.22 -23.61 1.61
CA GLU A 366 -1.83 -24.03 2.96
C GLU A 366 -0.92 -23.00 3.65
N PRO A 367 -1.21 -22.62 4.90
CA PRO A 367 -0.37 -21.73 5.69
C PRO A 367 1.02 -22.31 5.91
N ARG A 368 2.06 -21.47 5.73
CA ARG A 368 3.45 -21.84 5.98
C ARG A 368 3.99 -21.14 7.21
N PRO A 369 4.53 -21.85 8.21
CA PRO A 369 5.15 -21.22 9.35
C PRO A 369 6.40 -20.44 8.93
N LEU A 370 6.63 -19.31 9.60
CA LEU A 370 7.84 -18.51 9.49
C LEU A 370 8.70 -18.75 10.73
N LEU A 371 9.94 -19.22 10.55
CA LEU A 371 10.81 -19.67 11.65
C LEU A 371 12.15 -18.90 11.67
N ASP A 372 12.73 -18.77 12.86
CA ASP A 372 14.05 -18.20 13.17
C ASP A 372 14.92 -19.29 13.85
N ASP A 373 15.10 -20.42 13.14
CA ASP A 373 15.71 -21.65 13.65
C ASP A 373 17.04 -22.04 12.99
N GLY A 374 17.52 -21.21 12.05
CA GLY A 374 18.77 -21.40 11.30
C GLY A 374 18.73 -22.57 10.32
N LYS A 375 17.54 -22.98 9.88
CA LYS A 375 17.35 -24.07 8.89
C LYS A 375 16.71 -23.57 7.60
N ASP A 376 16.81 -24.40 6.56
CA ASP A 376 16.22 -24.16 5.24
C ASP A 376 16.61 -22.79 4.64
N THR A 377 15.67 -21.84 4.63
CA THR A 377 15.85 -20.49 4.09
C THR A 377 16.32 -19.48 5.14
N ASP A 378 16.37 -19.86 6.42
CA ASP A 378 16.92 -19.04 7.50
C ASP A 378 18.44 -19.27 7.64
N PRO A 379 19.28 -18.27 7.30
CA PRO A 379 20.73 -18.40 7.39
C PRO A 379 21.25 -18.47 8.84
N LYS A 380 20.48 -17.99 9.84
CA LYS A 380 20.98 -17.86 11.22
C LYS A 380 19.86 -17.83 12.27
N ALA A 381 19.84 -18.89 13.08
CA ALA A 381 18.95 -18.99 14.23
C ALA A 381 19.11 -17.86 15.26
N GLY A 382 17.98 -17.38 15.77
CA GLY A 382 17.87 -16.41 16.84
C GLY A 382 18.33 -15.01 16.47
N ASP A 383 18.39 -14.67 15.18
CA ASP A 383 18.83 -13.35 14.74
C ASP A 383 17.66 -12.33 14.68
N GLY A 384 16.43 -12.80 14.88
CA GLY A 384 15.19 -12.01 14.88
C GLY A 384 14.59 -11.80 13.49
N PHE A 385 15.06 -12.51 12.47
CA PHE A 385 14.39 -12.64 11.18
C PHE A 385 13.72 -13.99 11.06
N LEU A 386 12.42 -13.97 10.76
CA LEU A 386 11.64 -15.16 10.47
C LEU A 386 11.57 -15.35 8.95
N PHE A 387 11.76 -16.58 8.47
CA PHE A 387 11.85 -16.91 7.05
C PHE A 387 10.78 -17.90 6.57
N ALA A 388 10.33 -17.75 5.32
CA ALA A 388 9.42 -18.69 4.64
C ALA A 388 10.11 -19.51 3.54
N LEU A 389 9.80 -20.81 3.48
CA LEU A 389 10.19 -21.71 2.40
C LEU A 389 9.49 -21.36 1.06
N ARG A 390 10.29 -21.16 0.02
CA ARG A 390 9.89 -20.95 -1.39
C ARG A 390 8.95 -22.07 -1.88
N SER A 391 7.82 -21.75 -2.51
CA SER A 391 7.05 -22.76 -3.25
C SER A 391 7.66 -22.94 -4.66
N ARG A 392 8.12 -24.16 -4.96
CA ARG A 392 8.07 -24.69 -6.33
C ARG A 392 6.62 -25.11 -6.55
N GLN A 393 5.91 -24.51 -7.49
CA GLN A 393 4.64 -25.06 -7.94
C GLN A 393 4.87 -26.49 -8.45
N THR A 394 4.45 -27.49 -7.69
CA THR A 394 4.30 -28.86 -8.17
C THR A 394 3.04 -28.91 -9.01
N ARG A 395 3.18 -29.27 -10.29
CA ARG A 395 2.05 -29.59 -11.17
C ARG A 395 1.18 -30.67 -10.52
N PRO A 396 -0.16 -30.63 -10.68
CA PRO A 396 -0.98 -31.78 -10.33
C PRO A 396 -0.61 -32.92 -11.28
N THR A 397 -0.16 -34.04 -10.72
CA THR A 397 0.00 -35.30 -11.45
C THR A 397 -1.35 -35.74 -11.98
N GLU A 398 -1.48 -35.84 -13.31
CA GLU A 398 -2.59 -36.54 -13.98
C GLU A 398 -2.75 -37.93 -13.37
N ARG A 399 -3.85 -38.16 -12.65
CA ARG A 399 -4.32 -39.51 -12.37
C ARG A 399 -4.82 -40.10 -13.69
N ARG A 400 -3.97 -40.86 -14.37
CA ARG A 400 -4.41 -41.92 -15.31
C ARG A 400 -5.20 -42.96 -14.51
N GLY A 401 -6.53 -42.87 -14.55
CA GLY A 401 -7.45 -43.90 -14.07
C GLY A 401 -8.15 -44.56 -15.25
N ARG A 402 -7.96 -45.88 -15.37
CA ARG A 402 -8.43 -46.77 -16.45
C ARG A 402 -9.97 -46.86 -16.54
N HIS A 403 -10.47 -46.92 -17.78
CA HIS A 403 -11.70 -47.66 -18.14
C HIS A 403 -11.44 -49.17 -18.00
N PRO A 404 -12.42 -49.96 -17.50
CA PRO A 404 -13.29 -50.74 -18.39
C PRO A 404 -14.74 -50.71 -17.89
N ASP A 405 -15.72 -50.37 -18.73
CA ASP A 405 -16.43 -51.28 -19.64
C ASP A 405 -16.96 -52.56 -18.95
N ARG A 406 -18.24 -52.52 -18.57
CA ARG A 406 -19.15 -53.66 -18.40
C ARG A 406 -20.58 -53.17 -18.63
N GLY A 407 -21.08 -53.39 -19.84
CA GLY A 407 -22.49 -53.67 -20.05
C GLY A 407 -22.70 -55.17 -19.93
N GLU A 408 -23.58 -55.58 -19.02
CA GLU A 408 -24.38 -56.79 -19.11
C GLU A 408 -25.57 -56.59 -18.15
N ASP A 409 -26.76 -56.88 -18.68
CA ASP A 409 -28.14 -56.81 -18.15
C ASP A 409 -28.95 -55.52 -18.33
#